data_AF-M1YKU8-F1
#
_entry.id   AF-M1YKU8-F1
#
_cell.length_a   1.000
_cell.length_b   1.000
_cell.length_c   1.000
_cell.angle_alpha   90.00
_cell.angle_beta   90.00
_cell.angle_gamma   90.00
#
_symmetry.space_group_name_H-M   'P 1'
#
loop_
_entity.id
_entity.type
_entity.pdbx_description
1 polymer ?
#
loop_
_entity_poly.entity_id
_entity_poly.type
_entity_poly.pdbx_seq_one_letter_code
_entity_poly.pdbx_strand_id
1 'polypeptide(L)'
;MAEATFRSPQIKFGKPSLRTTFQLVAEIPLNGRNPNSVFLSAIKIAIDWLQSKLSQSIDGTAKNGDSFKIEVPGQQVECLSVPELNLWALRFDHPDAPFKDKPAVPGRTWHTDISLIKKKESIGLGIKVTCASLEYSKENISFTRPKIVRDIARELGLREANKITESPWKLKDESDLLSFKSFLENKKRSLPVIVLSQPDRTQPNVTKVREFVLDADYLARQALGLAHVVLMPWEIGYKWTGIVGKPWSVYLGAVKTYFPNLDFNEDPPYFHPRRKLEEILFWRHNGDIAEKAFTEFLIEKNFHFAATKRIDWNGCLFYWI
;
A
#
# COMPACT_ATOMS: atom_id res chain seq x y z
N MET A 1 -49.84 -29.21 34.63
CA MET A 1 -49.60 -28.45 33.39
C MET A 1 -48.48 -27.47 33.70
N ALA A 2 -47.32 -27.63 33.07
CA ALA A 2 -46.21 -26.69 33.24
C ALA A 2 -46.33 -25.62 32.15
N GLU A 3 -46.48 -24.35 32.56
CA GLU A 3 -46.45 -23.20 31.65
C GLU A 3 -45.05 -23.09 31.02
N ALA A 4 -44.99 -23.27 29.70
CA ALA A 4 -43.79 -22.95 28.95
C ALA A 4 -43.63 -21.43 28.95
N THR A 5 -42.66 -20.93 29.72
CA THR A 5 -42.26 -19.52 29.71
C THR A 5 -41.80 -19.13 28.31
N PHE A 6 -42.63 -18.37 27.60
CA PHE A 6 -42.31 -17.80 26.29
C PHE A 6 -41.27 -16.69 26.50
N ARG A 7 -39.99 -16.98 26.22
CA ARG A 7 -38.95 -15.95 26.18
C ARG A 7 -38.98 -15.28 24.81
N SER A 8 -39.21 -13.97 24.79
CA SER A 8 -39.12 -13.18 23.56
C SER A 8 -37.75 -13.38 22.90
N PRO A 9 -37.69 -13.54 21.57
CA PRO A 9 -36.43 -13.67 20.87
C PRO A 9 -35.55 -12.45 21.13
N GLN A 10 -34.36 -12.65 21.67
CA GLN A 10 -33.37 -11.58 21.82
C GLN A 10 -32.56 -11.45 20.53
N ILE A 11 -32.57 -10.27 19.92
CA ILE A 11 -31.70 -9.96 18.79
C ILE A 11 -30.28 -9.77 19.33
N LYS A 12 -29.33 -10.59 18.88
CA LYS A 12 -27.91 -10.46 19.17
C LYS A 12 -27.19 -10.05 17.89
N PHE A 13 -26.51 -8.91 17.90
CA PHE A 13 -25.88 -8.33 16.71
C PHE A 13 -24.55 -9.00 16.31
N GLY A 14 -24.05 -9.96 17.11
CA GLY A 14 -22.71 -10.55 16.93
C GLY A 14 -21.60 -9.56 17.24
N LYS A 15 -20.35 -10.03 17.34
CA LYS A 15 -19.19 -9.14 17.47
C LYS A 15 -18.59 -8.93 16.07
N PRO A 16 -18.46 -7.70 15.57
CA PRO A 16 -17.78 -7.48 14.30
C PRO A 16 -16.31 -7.87 14.40
N SER A 17 -15.82 -8.57 13.39
CA SER A 17 -14.40 -8.76 13.17
C SER A 17 -13.81 -7.49 12.55
N LEU A 18 -12.68 -7.02 13.08
CA LEU A 18 -11.99 -5.84 12.58
C LEU A 18 -10.73 -6.27 11.83
N ARG A 19 -10.61 -5.88 10.57
CA ARG A 19 -9.49 -6.25 9.70
C ARG A 19 -8.88 -5.03 9.05
N THR A 20 -7.60 -4.79 9.29
CA THR A 20 -6.83 -3.81 8.50
C THR A 20 -6.66 -4.33 7.08
N THR A 21 -6.91 -3.48 6.09
CA THR A 21 -6.81 -3.81 4.65
C THR A 21 -5.70 -3.05 3.95
N PHE A 22 -5.30 -1.91 4.49
CA PHE A 22 -4.20 -1.13 3.97
C PHE A 22 -3.59 -0.27 5.08
N GLN A 23 -2.29 -0.09 5.02
CA GLN A 23 -1.61 0.86 5.89
C GLN A 23 -0.26 1.29 5.30
N LEU A 24 0.03 2.58 5.43
CA LEU A 24 1.21 3.22 4.86
C LEU A 24 1.72 4.30 5.82
N VAL A 25 3.03 4.29 6.05
CA VAL A 25 3.76 5.42 6.62
C VAL A 25 4.78 5.87 5.60
N ALA A 26 4.78 7.16 5.32
CA ALA A 26 5.67 7.77 4.35
C ALA A 26 5.94 9.22 4.75
N GLU A 27 6.85 9.85 4.02
CA GLU A 27 7.14 11.27 4.14
C GLU A 27 6.89 11.98 2.81
N ILE A 28 6.36 13.19 2.91
CA ILE A 28 6.26 14.14 1.82
C ILE A 28 7.48 15.05 1.91
N PRO A 29 8.40 15.02 0.93
CA PRO A 29 9.60 15.85 0.99
C PRO A 29 9.27 17.32 0.74
N LEU A 30 9.95 18.22 1.45
CA LEU A 30 9.77 19.66 1.26
C LEU A 30 10.32 20.13 -0.09
N ASN A 31 11.47 19.60 -0.53
CA ASN A 31 12.16 20.00 -1.77
C ASN A 31 12.34 21.52 -1.89
N GLY A 32 12.76 22.17 -0.79
CA GLY A 32 12.94 23.63 -0.72
C GLY A 32 11.64 24.44 -0.59
N ARG A 33 10.46 23.80 -0.58
CA ARG A 33 9.16 24.47 -0.36
C ARG A 33 8.95 24.77 1.13
N ASN A 34 8.12 25.78 1.41
CA ASN A 34 7.74 26.13 2.78
C ASN A 34 6.99 24.96 3.47
N PRO A 35 7.37 24.56 4.69
CA PRO A 35 6.70 23.45 5.39
C PRO A 35 5.18 23.64 5.57
N ASN A 36 4.73 24.84 5.91
CA ASN A 36 3.31 25.12 6.11
C ASN A 36 2.53 25.01 4.80
N SER A 37 3.09 25.47 3.68
CA SER A 37 2.40 25.36 2.39
C SER A 37 2.26 23.91 1.92
N VAL A 38 3.29 23.09 2.12
CA VAL A 38 3.25 21.65 1.81
C VAL A 38 2.25 20.93 2.70
N PHE A 39 2.22 21.25 3.99
CA PHE A 39 1.26 20.68 4.94
C PHE A 39 -0.18 21.00 4.57
N LEU A 40 -0.50 22.27 4.30
CA LEU A 40 -1.83 22.70 3.88
C LEU A 40 -2.24 22.09 2.53
N SER A 41 -1.30 21.90 1.62
CA SER A 41 -1.57 21.22 0.35
C SER A 41 -1.90 19.74 0.56
N ALA A 42 -1.20 19.05 1.48
CA ALA A 42 -1.52 17.67 1.83
C ALA A 42 -2.91 17.56 2.48
N ILE A 43 -3.26 18.49 3.36
CA ILE A 43 -4.61 18.59 3.95
C ILE A 43 -5.64 18.82 2.84
N LYS A 44 -5.41 19.76 1.93
CA LYS A 44 -6.33 20.04 0.82
C LYS A 44 -6.59 18.80 -0.03
N ILE A 45 -5.56 18.03 -0.37
CA ILE A 45 -5.71 16.76 -1.12
C ILE A 45 -6.56 15.76 -0.31
N ALA A 46 -6.39 15.69 1.01
CA ALA A 46 -7.21 14.84 1.87
C ALA A 46 -8.68 15.28 1.92
N ILE A 47 -8.94 16.58 2.04
CA ILE A 47 -10.28 17.16 2.04
C ILE A 47 -10.96 16.98 0.68
N ASP A 48 -10.25 17.21 -0.43
CA ASP A 48 -10.81 17.02 -1.77
C ASP A 48 -11.13 15.53 -2.05
N TRP A 49 -10.28 14.62 -1.56
CA TRP A 49 -10.58 13.18 -1.56
C TRP A 49 -11.85 12.86 -0.75
N LEU A 50 -11.97 13.40 0.46
CA LEU A 50 -13.13 13.20 1.32
C LEU A 50 -14.41 13.77 0.68
N GLN A 51 -14.35 15.00 0.15
CA GLN A 51 -15.47 15.66 -0.52
C GLN A 51 -16.02 14.82 -1.68
N SER A 52 -15.16 14.09 -2.40
CA SER A 52 -15.58 13.18 -3.49
C SER A 52 -16.41 11.97 -3.01
N LYS A 53 -16.48 11.74 -1.69
CA LYS A 53 -17.19 10.64 -1.05
C LYS A 53 -18.45 11.07 -0.31
N LEU A 54 -18.53 12.34 0.07
CA LEU A 54 -19.66 12.90 0.80
C LEU A 54 -20.65 13.56 -0.15
N SER A 55 -21.94 13.45 0.16
CA SER A 55 -22.99 14.21 -0.52
C SER A 55 -23.09 15.65 -0.02
N GLN A 56 -22.70 15.89 1.25
CA GLN A 56 -22.66 17.22 1.84
C GLN A 56 -21.36 17.95 1.51
N SER A 57 -21.43 19.28 1.37
CA SER A 57 -20.26 20.13 1.21
C SER A 57 -19.49 20.24 2.52
N ILE A 58 -18.18 20.05 2.46
CA ILE A 58 -17.26 20.34 3.55
C ILE A 58 -17.01 21.86 3.56
N ASP A 59 -17.14 22.48 4.73
CA ASP A 59 -16.87 23.91 4.93
C ASP A 59 -15.44 24.29 4.53
N GLY A 60 -15.24 25.55 4.12
CA GLY A 60 -13.94 26.10 3.74
C GLY A 60 -12.92 26.11 4.88
N THR A 61 -13.37 26.16 6.13
CA THR A 61 -12.51 26.08 7.34
C THR A 61 -11.71 24.78 7.38
N ALA A 62 -12.29 23.65 6.95
CA ALA A 62 -11.58 22.37 6.87
C ALA A 62 -10.35 22.42 5.94
N LYS A 63 -10.43 23.20 4.86
CA LYS A 63 -9.31 23.39 3.91
C LYS A 63 -8.16 24.21 4.49
N ASN A 64 -8.42 25.00 5.53
CA ASN A 64 -7.39 25.74 6.27
C ASN A 64 -6.68 24.86 7.32
N GLY A 65 -7.11 23.60 7.47
CA GLY A 65 -6.52 22.66 8.42
C GLY A 65 -7.11 22.73 9.82
N ASP A 66 -8.29 23.32 9.98
CA ASP A 66 -9.01 23.37 11.25
C ASP A 66 -9.67 22.02 11.60
N SER A 67 -9.98 21.83 12.88
CA SER A 67 -10.79 20.69 13.35
C SER A 67 -12.24 20.84 12.87
N PHE A 68 -12.87 19.74 12.50
CA PHE A 68 -14.29 19.72 12.12
C PHE A 68 -14.91 18.34 12.32
N LYS A 69 -16.24 18.29 12.40
CA LYS A 69 -17.01 17.06 12.47
C LYS A 69 -18.18 17.11 11.50
N ILE A 70 -18.41 16.02 10.78
CA ILE A 70 -19.59 15.83 9.93
C ILE A 70 -20.23 14.51 10.34
N GLU A 71 -21.53 14.55 10.59
CA GLU A 71 -22.30 13.36 10.94
C GLU A 71 -23.56 13.33 10.10
N VAL A 72 -23.66 12.30 9.26
CA VAL A 72 -24.84 12.01 8.45
C VAL A 72 -25.23 10.55 8.68
N PRO A 73 -26.50 10.15 8.51
CA PRO A 73 -26.90 8.77 8.73
C PRO A 73 -26.01 7.77 7.97
N GLY A 74 -25.27 6.96 8.72
CA GLY A 74 -24.36 5.93 8.21
C GLY A 74 -22.93 6.40 7.88
N GLN A 75 -22.64 7.70 7.81
CA GLN A 75 -21.29 8.21 7.56
C GLN A 75 -20.87 9.24 8.61
N GLN A 76 -19.64 9.13 9.09
CA GLN A 76 -19.09 10.03 10.10
C GLN A 76 -17.68 10.46 9.69
N VAL A 77 -17.41 11.75 9.87
CA VAL A 77 -16.08 12.31 9.71
C VAL A 77 -15.71 13.04 10.98
N GLU A 78 -14.53 12.75 11.50
CA GLU A 78 -13.95 13.46 12.62
C GLU A 78 -12.53 13.90 12.26
N CYS A 79 -12.31 15.20 12.36
CA CYS A 79 -11.03 15.84 12.08
C CYS A 79 -10.55 16.60 13.31
N LEU A 80 -9.31 16.32 13.71
CA LEU A 80 -8.63 17.00 14.81
C LEU A 80 -7.33 17.64 14.30
N SER A 81 -7.23 18.94 14.49
CA SER A 81 -6.02 19.72 14.34
C SER A 81 -5.46 20.06 15.72
N VAL A 82 -4.17 19.76 15.94
CA VAL A 82 -3.44 20.10 17.16
C VAL A 82 -2.21 20.92 16.77
N PRO A 83 -2.35 22.26 16.65
CA PRO A 83 -1.28 23.13 16.16
C PRO A 83 0.02 23.03 16.96
N GLU A 84 -0.08 22.85 18.28
CA GLU A 84 1.06 22.73 19.21
C GLU A 84 1.92 21.49 18.91
N LEU A 85 1.27 20.44 18.41
CA LEU A 85 1.93 19.20 18.00
C LEU A 85 2.23 19.16 16.49
N ASN A 86 1.88 20.23 15.76
CA ASN A 86 1.94 20.28 14.30
C ASN A 86 1.23 19.09 13.63
N LEU A 87 0.13 18.63 14.24
CA LEU A 87 -0.58 17.41 13.88
C LEU A 87 -1.95 17.75 13.29
N TRP A 88 -2.33 17.01 12.26
CA TRP A 88 -3.68 16.99 11.72
C TRP A 88 -4.09 15.54 11.46
N ALA A 89 -5.24 15.13 11.98
CA ALA A 89 -5.73 13.76 11.88
C ALA A 89 -7.20 13.74 11.47
N LEU A 90 -7.56 12.79 10.62
CA LEU A 90 -8.90 12.61 10.07
C LEU A 90 -9.29 11.14 10.15
N ARG A 91 -10.48 10.84 10.66
CA ARG A 91 -11.16 9.55 10.49
C ARG A 91 -12.41 9.75 9.64
N PHE A 92 -12.57 8.87 8.65
CA PHE A 92 -13.79 8.75 7.87
C PHE A 92 -14.37 7.34 7.98
N ASP A 93 -15.59 7.28 8.50
CA ASP A 93 -16.37 6.07 8.67
C ASP A 93 -17.54 6.05 7.67
N HIS A 94 -17.72 4.95 6.96
CA HIS A 94 -18.79 4.81 5.98
C HIS A 94 -19.24 3.36 5.81
N PRO A 95 -20.49 3.11 5.34
CA PRO A 95 -20.92 1.74 5.07
C PRO A 95 -20.18 1.21 3.84
N ASP A 96 -20.23 -0.11 3.66
CA ASP A 96 -19.73 -0.70 2.43
C ASP A 96 -20.47 -0.16 1.21
N ALA A 97 -19.72 0.02 0.13
CA ALA A 97 -20.21 0.60 -1.12
C ALA A 97 -19.81 -0.31 -2.28
N PRO A 98 -20.57 -0.33 -3.39
CA PRO A 98 -20.19 -1.12 -4.55
C PRO A 98 -18.78 -0.77 -5.03
N PHE A 99 -17.98 -1.79 -5.33
CA PHE A 99 -16.60 -1.60 -5.79
C PHE A 99 -16.27 -2.58 -6.93
N LYS A 100 -16.01 -2.02 -8.11
CA LYS A 100 -15.91 -2.78 -9.36
C LYS A 100 -17.17 -3.64 -9.54
N ASP A 101 -17.01 -4.94 -9.78
CA ASP A 101 -18.11 -5.87 -10.00
C ASP A 101 -18.67 -6.47 -8.69
N LYS A 102 -18.26 -5.95 -7.52
CA LYS A 102 -18.71 -6.45 -6.21
C LYS A 102 -19.81 -5.55 -5.62
N PRO A 103 -20.98 -6.10 -5.25
CA PRO A 103 -22.01 -5.34 -4.55
C PRO A 103 -21.56 -4.99 -3.13
N ALA A 104 -22.20 -3.99 -2.53
CA ALA A 104 -22.02 -3.66 -1.12
C ALA A 104 -22.50 -4.81 -0.22
N VAL A 105 -21.77 -5.07 0.87
CA VAL A 105 -22.13 -6.10 1.85
C VAL A 105 -22.79 -5.45 3.08
N PRO A 106 -24.06 -5.76 3.38
CA PRO A 106 -24.75 -5.22 4.55
C PRO A 106 -24.03 -5.51 5.86
N GLY A 107 -24.03 -4.53 6.77
CA GLY A 107 -23.40 -4.64 8.08
C GLY A 107 -21.88 -4.50 8.09
N ARG A 108 -21.26 -4.17 6.95
CA ARG A 108 -19.86 -3.76 6.89
C ARG A 108 -19.70 -2.26 7.03
N THR A 109 -18.71 -1.87 7.82
CA THR A 109 -18.28 -0.48 7.99
C THR A 109 -16.80 -0.38 7.68
N TRP A 110 -16.43 0.68 6.95
CA TRP A 110 -15.06 1.00 6.61
C TRP A 110 -14.61 2.23 7.37
N HIS A 111 -13.38 2.19 7.86
CA HIS A 111 -12.70 3.26 8.56
C HIS A 111 -11.46 3.61 7.76
N THR A 112 -11.32 4.87 7.36
CA THR A 112 -10.08 5.40 6.78
C THR A 112 -9.52 6.47 7.70
N ASP A 113 -8.37 6.18 8.29
CA ASP A 113 -7.60 7.11 9.11
C ASP A 113 -6.48 7.74 8.28
N ILE A 114 -6.35 9.06 8.35
CA ILE A 114 -5.27 9.84 7.75
C ILE A 114 -4.66 10.71 8.84
N SER A 115 -3.34 10.76 8.90
CA SER A 115 -2.59 11.58 9.84
C SER A 115 -1.45 12.28 9.12
N LEU A 116 -1.31 13.57 9.37
CA LEU A 116 -0.26 14.43 8.85
C LEU A 116 0.45 15.09 10.02
N ILE A 117 1.78 15.09 10.01
CA ILE A 117 2.59 15.77 11.02
C ILE A 117 3.72 16.57 10.37
N LYS A 118 3.85 17.86 10.70
CA LYS A 118 5.00 18.64 10.21
C LYS A 118 6.25 18.24 10.97
N LYS A 119 7.29 17.85 10.24
CA LYS A 119 8.64 17.60 10.77
C LYS A 119 9.59 18.69 10.26
N LYS A 120 10.83 18.66 10.73
CA LYS A 120 11.86 19.64 10.35
C LYS A 120 12.13 19.68 8.83
N GLU A 121 12.16 18.51 8.17
CA GLU A 121 12.59 18.38 6.77
C GLU A 121 11.55 17.73 5.85
N SER A 122 10.39 17.38 6.39
CA SER A 122 9.33 16.66 5.67
C SER A 122 7.98 16.80 6.37
N ILE A 123 6.92 16.38 5.70
CA ILE A 123 5.63 16.11 6.33
C ILE A 123 5.48 14.61 6.49
N GLY A 124 5.28 14.11 7.70
CA GLY A 124 4.93 12.72 7.94
C GLY A 124 3.50 12.45 7.48
N LEU A 125 3.28 11.32 6.80
CA LEU A 125 1.97 10.83 6.37
C LEU A 125 1.75 9.44 6.96
N GLY A 126 0.67 9.27 7.71
CA GLY A 126 0.14 7.98 8.13
C GLY A 126 -1.23 7.76 7.50
N ILE A 127 -1.45 6.59 6.90
CA ILE A 127 -2.78 6.17 6.42
C ILE A 127 -3.04 4.76 6.90
N LYS A 128 -4.25 4.51 7.43
CA LYS A 128 -4.73 3.18 7.79
C LYS A 128 -6.16 2.99 7.30
N VAL A 129 -6.45 1.83 6.72
CA VAL A 129 -7.80 1.44 6.32
C VAL A 129 -8.17 0.16 7.02
N THR A 130 -9.34 0.18 7.64
CA THR A 130 -9.86 -0.95 8.42
C THR A 130 -11.30 -1.23 8.02
N CYS A 131 -11.67 -2.49 7.91
CA CYS A 131 -13.03 -2.93 7.67
C CYS A 131 -13.54 -3.71 8.88
N ALA A 132 -14.67 -3.29 9.43
CA ALA A 132 -15.47 -4.05 10.37
C ALA A 132 -16.49 -4.89 9.57
N SER A 133 -16.50 -6.21 9.80
CA SER A 133 -17.45 -7.12 9.16
C SER A 133 -18.01 -8.10 10.18
N LEU A 134 -19.33 -8.31 10.13
CA LEU A 134 -20.04 -9.22 11.04
C LEU A 134 -19.64 -10.68 10.76
N GLU A 135 -19.62 -11.49 11.83
CA GLU A 135 -19.16 -12.90 11.79
C GLU A 135 -19.92 -13.77 10.79
N TYR A 136 -21.19 -13.47 10.53
CA TYR A 136 -22.03 -14.22 9.60
C TYR A 136 -21.83 -13.79 8.13
N SER A 137 -21.04 -12.76 7.86
CA SER A 137 -20.70 -12.36 6.49
C SER A 137 -19.75 -13.38 5.87
N LYS A 138 -20.20 -14.05 4.80
CA LYS A 138 -19.40 -15.03 4.04
C LYS A 138 -18.56 -14.40 2.93
N GLU A 139 -18.84 -13.14 2.60
CA GLU A 139 -18.14 -12.42 1.55
C GLU A 139 -16.70 -12.13 1.95
N ASN A 140 -15.77 -12.10 1.01
CA ASN A 140 -14.39 -11.70 1.31
C ASN A 140 -14.26 -10.18 1.46
N ILE A 141 -13.43 -9.74 2.40
CA ILE A 141 -13.05 -8.31 2.52
C ILE A 141 -12.02 -8.01 1.43
N SER A 142 -12.33 -7.05 0.56
CA SER A 142 -11.44 -6.65 -0.53
C SER A 142 -10.32 -5.75 -0.03
N PHE A 143 -9.11 -5.94 -0.53
CA PHE A 143 -8.03 -4.99 -0.28
C PHE A 143 -8.13 -3.80 -1.24
N THR A 144 -7.98 -2.60 -0.70
CA THR A 144 -8.02 -1.37 -1.50
C THR A 144 -6.99 -0.38 -0.99
N ARG A 145 -6.41 0.39 -1.91
CA ARG A 145 -5.60 1.56 -1.60
C ARG A 145 -6.47 2.81 -1.77
N PRO A 146 -6.59 3.68 -0.76
CA PRO A 146 -7.25 4.97 -0.91
C PRO A 146 -6.62 5.81 -2.02
N LYS A 147 -7.46 6.44 -2.86
CA LYS A 147 -6.99 7.27 -3.99
C LYS A 147 -6.08 8.42 -3.54
N ILE A 148 -6.27 8.95 -2.34
CA ILE A 148 -5.40 9.98 -1.73
C ILE A 148 -3.91 9.62 -1.73
N VAL A 149 -3.55 8.33 -1.58
CA VAL A 149 -2.13 7.89 -1.65
C VAL A 149 -1.52 8.25 -3.01
N ARG A 150 -2.28 8.02 -4.09
CA ARG A 150 -1.86 8.34 -5.46
C ARG A 150 -1.80 9.84 -5.68
N ASP A 151 -2.77 10.57 -5.18
CA ASP A 151 -2.87 12.02 -5.38
C ASP A 151 -1.71 12.74 -4.69
N ILE A 152 -1.41 12.39 -3.42
CA ILE A 152 -0.24 12.91 -2.71
C ILE A 152 1.07 12.52 -3.43
N ALA A 153 1.22 11.26 -3.87
CA ALA A 153 2.43 10.82 -4.56
C ALA A 153 2.71 11.62 -5.83
N ARG A 154 1.66 11.95 -6.60
CA ARG A 154 1.77 12.69 -7.87
C ARG A 154 1.99 14.18 -7.65
N GLU A 155 1.27 14.78 -6.72
CA GLU A 155 1.24 16.24 -6.55
C GLU A 155 2.37 16.75 -5.64
N LEU A 156 2.67 16.01 -4.57
CA LEU A 156 3.62 16.45 -3.54
C LEU A 156 4.87 15.57 -3.46
N GLY A 157 4.80 14.35 -4.01
CA GLY A 157 5.81 13.32 -3.85
C GLY A 157 5.63 12.54 -2.55
N LEU A 158 6.05 11.27 -2.58
CA LEU A 158 6.14 10.43 -1.40
C LEU A 158 7.48 9.72 -1.36
N ARG A 159 8.02 9.51 -0.16
CA ARG A 159 9.22 8.72 0.08
C ARG A 159 9.12 7.94 1.39
N GLU A 160 9.88 6.88 1.49
CA GLU A 160 10.34 6.34 2.78
C GLU A 160 11.87 6.36 2.79
N ALA A 161 12.53 5.20 2.76
CA ALA A 161 13.94 5.06 2.43
C ALA A 161 14.28 5.50 1.00
N ASN A 162 13.35 5.36 0.05
CA ASN A 162 13.49 5.83 -1.33
C ASN A 162 12.16 6.44 -1.82
N LYS A 163 12.18 7.10 -2.98
CA LYS A 163 10.99 7.70 -3.60
C LYS A 163 9.96 6.61 -3.92
N ILE A 164 8.70 6.88 -3.60
CA ILE A 164 7.55 6.02 -3.93
C ILE A 164 6.92 6.59 -5.20
N THR A 165 7.02 5.87 -6.31
CA THR A 165 6.59 6.33 -7.64
C THR A 165 5.74 5.31 -8.38
N GLU A 166 5.02 5.77 -9.40
CA GLU A 166 4.29 4.93 -10.33
C GLU A 166 5.14 4.42 -11.50
N SER A 167 6.42 4.77 -11.53
CA SER A 167 7.40 4.32 -12.52
C SER A 167 8.38 3.35 -11.88
N PRO A 168 8.79 2.28 -12.59
CA PRO A 168 9.80 1.36 -12.10
C PRO A 168 11.20 1.99 -12.11
N TRP A 169 12.05 1.59 -11.17
CA TRP A 169 13.46 1.98 -11.15
C TRP A 169 14.29 1.03 -12.01
N LYS A 170 14.73 1.49 -13.18
CA LYS A 170 15.65 0.73 -14.06
C LYS A 170 17.09 0.96 -13.63
N LEU A 171 17.74 -0.10 -13.18
CA LEU A 171 19.17 -0.13 -12.86
C LEU A 171 19.98 -0.08 -14.16
N LYS A 172 21.05 0.71 -14.19
CA LYS A 172 21.84 0.97 -15.41
C LYS A 172 23.26 0.46 -15.32
N ASP A 173 23.88 0.60 -14.16
CA ASP A 173 25.31 0.35 -13.98
C ASP A 173 25.63 -0.22 -12.58
N GLU A 174 26.91 -0.33 -12.28
CA GLU A 174 27.39 -0.87 -11.02
C GLU A 174 27.16 0.06 -9.82
N SER A 175 27.12 1.38 -10.03
CA SER A 175 26.78 2.36 -8.99
C SER A 175 25.32 2.20 -8.56
N ASP A 176 24.43 1.96 -9.54
CA ASP A 176 23.04 1.62 -9.27
C ASP A 176 22.91 0.31 -8.47
N LEU A 177 23.74 -0.71 -8.74
CA LEU A 177 23.73 -1.95 -7.96
C LEU A 177 24.12 -1.74 -6.49
N LEU A 178 25.15 -0.93 -6.23
CA LEU A 178 25.58 -0.59 -4.87
C LEU A 178 24.50 0.22 -4.13
N SER A 179 23.90 1.19 -4.81
CA SER A 179 22.78 1.97 -4.29
C SER A 179 21.56 1.08 -4.01
N PHE A 180 21.31 0.10 -4.88
CA PHE A 180 20.23 -0.86 -4.73
C PHE A 180 20.47 -1.79 -3.54
N LYS A 181 21.69 -2.32 -3.36
CA LYS A 181 22.06 -3.11 -2.17
C LYS A 181 21.82 -2.33 -0.88
N SER A 182 22.35 -1.11 -0.81
CA SER A 182 22.18 -0.22 0.34
C SER A 182 20.70 0.06 0.63
N PHE A 183 19.90 0.27 -0.42
CA PHE A 183 18.45 0.43 -0.28
C PHE A 183 17.75 -0.83 0.26
N LEU A 184 18.15 -2.02 -0.20
CA LEU A 184 17.58 -3.28 0.30
C LEU A 184 17.91 -3.51 1.79
N GLU A 185 19.12 -3.17 2.23
CA GLU A 185 19.58 -3.32 3.62
C GLU A 185 19.09 -2.19 4.55
N ASN A 186 18.52 -1.12 4.00
CA ASN A 186 18.08 0.03 4.77
C ASN A 186 16.96 -0.35 5.75
N LYS A 187 17.25 -0.33 7.05
CA LYS A 187 16.31 -0.70 8.12
C LYS A 187 15.15 0.30 8.30
N LYS A 188 15.20 1.47 7.66
CA LYS A 188 14.05 2.41 7.57
C LYS A 188 13.08 2.06 6.45
N ARG A 189 13.43 1.11 5.57
CA ARG A 189 12.55 0.64 4.50
C ARG A 189 11.41 -0.19 5.09
N SER A 190 10.18 0.18 4.83
CA SER A 190 8.96 -0.52 5.26
C SER A 190 8.19 -1.16 4.11
N LEU A 191 8.58 -0.86 2.87
CA LEU A 191 7.96 -1.42 1.67
C LEU A 191 8.83 -2.54 1.06
N PRO A 192 8.23 -3.64 0.59
CA PRO A 192 8.93 -4.64 -0.21
C PRO A 192 9.46 -4.06 -1.52
N VAL A 193 10.40 -4.77 -2.13
CA VAL A 193 10.91 -4.45 -3.47
C VAL A 193 10.70 -5.64 -4.38
N ILE A 194 9.93 -5.44 -5.44
CA ILE A 194 9.72 -6.42 -6.52
C ILE A 194 10.73 -6.13 -7.61
N VAL A 195 11.62 -7.08 -7.86
CA VAL A 195 12.63 -6.99 -8.92
C VAL A 195 12.23 -7.90 -10.07
N LEU A 196 12.15 -7.32 -11.27
CA LEU A 196 12.00 -8.04 -12.53
C LEU A 196 13.39 -8.13 -13.18
N SER A 197 13.91 -9.35 -13.36
CA SER A 197 15.12 -9.54 -14.16
C SER A 197 14.78 -9.70 -15.63
N GLN A 198 15.66 -9.22 -16.49
CA GLN A 198 15.51 -9.39 -17.92
C GLN A 198 15.68 -10.87 -18.32
N PRO A 199 14.81 -11.42 -19.18
CA PRO A 199 14.98 -12.76 -19.72
C PRO A 199 16.20 -12.89 -20.63
N ASP A 200 16.78 -14.09 -20.70
CA ASP A 200 17.80 -14.42 -21.69
C ASP A 200 17.15 -14.64 -23.05
N ARG A 201 17.30 -13.64 -23.93
CA ARG A 201 16.70 -13.62 -25.26
C ARG A 201 17.35 -14.58 -26.26
N THR A 202 18.47 -15.22 -25.91
CA THR A 202 19.08 -16.24 -26.77
C THR A 202 18.27 -17.55 -26.78
N GLN A 203 17.37 -17.74 -25.81
CA GLN A 203 16.56 -18.95 -25.70
C GLN A 203 15.30 -18.89 -26.58
N PRO A 204 15.02 -19.91 -27.42
CA PRO A 204 13.91 -19.89 -28.38
C PRO A 204 12.54 -19.59 -27.75
N ASN A 205 12.25 -20.19 -26.60
CA ASN A 205 10.97 -20.06 -25.90
C ASN A 205 10.79 -18.68 -25.22
N VAL A 206 11.85 -17.89 -25.10
CA VAL A 206 11.88 -16.58 -24.41
C VAL A 206 11.66 -15.41 -25.37
N THR A 207 11.86 -15.63 -26.68
CA THR A 207 11.73 -14.61 -27.73
C THR A 207 10.33 -13.98 -27.85
N LYS A 208 9.30 -14.61 -27.27
CA LYS A 208 7.90 -14.14 -27.28
C LYS A 208 7.51 -13.30 -26.07
N VAL A 209 8.41 -13.16 -25.09
CA VAL A 209 8.17 -12.37 -23.88
C VAL A 209 8.54 -10.91 -24.13
N ARG A 210 7.91 -9.97 -23.41
CA ARG A 210 8.30 -8.54 -23.43
C ARG A 210 9.74 -8.36 -22.91
N GLU A 211 10.23 -7.11 -22.85
CA GLU A 211 11.55 -6.81 -22.25
C GLU A 211 11.71 -7.40 -20.84
N PHE A 212 10.62 -7.43 -20.07
CA PHE A 212 10.51 -8.14 -18.80
C PHE A 212 9.27 -9.02 -18.84
N VAL A 213 9.22 -10.11 -18.04
CA VAL A 213 8.08 -11.04 -18.04
C VAL A 213 6.74 -10.38 -17.67
N LEU A 214 6.77 -9.28 -16.93
CA LEU A 214 5.57 -8.53 -16.55
C LEU A 214 5.57 -7.14 -17.17
N ASP A 215 4.38 -6.56 -17.30
CA ASP A 215 4.19 -5.14 -17.57
C ASP A 215 4.65 -4.32 -16.35
N ALA A 216 5.91 -3.86 -16.39
CA ALA A 216 6.55 -3.17 -15.28
C ALA A 216 5.85 -1.87 -14.90
N ASP A 217 5.37 -1.11 -15.89
CA ASP A 217 4.70 0.18 -15.67
C ASP A 217 3.32 -0.02 -15.06
N TYR A 218 2.55 -1.02 -15.55
CA TYR A 218 1.30 -1.40 -14.91
C TYR A 218 1.53 -1.86 -13.47
N LEU A 219 2.50 -2.76 -13.25
CA LEU A 219 2.83 -3.25 -11.93
C LEU A 219 3.23 -2.11 -10.98
N ALA A 220 4.07 -1.16 -11.41
CA ALA A 220 4.48 -0.01 -10.60
C ALA A 220 3.28 0.90 -10.23
N ARG A 221 2.37 1.16 -11.18
CA ARG A 221 1.12 1.91 -10.91
C ARG A 221 0.20 1.21 -9.91
N GLN A 222 0.13 -0.12 -9.95
CA GLN A 222 -0.68 -0.89 -9.01
C GLN A 222 0.03 -1.04 -7.65
N ALA A 223 1.35 -1.15 -7.63
CA ALA A 223 2.17 -1.31 -6.43
C ALA A 223 2.46 -0.01 -5.69
N LEU A 224 2.02 1.16 -6.20
CA LEU A 224 2.21 2.44 -5.52
C LEU A 224 1.73 2.40 -4.06
N GLY A 225 2.64 2.68 -3.12
CA GLY A 225 2.36 2.61 -1.67
C GLY A 225 2.30 1.20 -1.09
N LEU A 226 2.55 0.16 -1.90
CA LEU A 226 2.59 -1.25 -1.51
C LEU A 226 3.99 -1.85 -1.63
N ALA A 227 4.72 -1.52 -2.70
CA ALA A 227 6.07 -1.99 -2.97
C ALA A 227 6.79 -1.06 -3.97
N HIS A 228 8.11 -1.15 -4.02
CA HIS A 228 8.91 -0.59 -5.11
C HIS A 228 9.04 -1.62 -6.23
N VAL A 229 9.06 -1.17 -7.49
CA VAL A 229 9.33 -2.02 -8.65
C VAL A 229 10.67 -1.64 -9.25
N VAL A 230 11.55 -2.62 -9.42
CA VAL A 230 12.91 -2.44 -9.93
C VAL A 230 13.11 -3.34 -11.15
N LEU A 231 13.77 -2.80 -12.17
CA LEU A 231 14.14 -3.53 -13.37
C LEU A 231 15.64 -3.80 -13.35
N MET A 232 16.00 -5.06 -13.53
CA MET A 232 17.37 -5.53 -13.57
C MET A 232 17.70 -6.02 -14.98
N PRO A 233 18.37 -5.19 -15.80
CA PRO A 233 18.84 -5.59 -17.11
C PRO A 233 19.81 -6.77 -17.06
N TRP A 234 19.87 -7.50 -18.17
CA TRP A 234 20.68 -8.70 -18.31
C TRP A 234 22.17 -8.42 -18.06
N GLU A 235 22.66 -7.29 -18.57
CA GLU A 235 24.07 -6.88 -18.58
C GLU A 235 24.66 -6.75 -17.18
N ILE A 236 23.82 -6.41 -16.19
CA ILE A 236 24.25 -6.18 -14.80
C ILE A 236 23.79 -7.30 -13.85
N GLY A 237 22.95 -8.24 -14.30
CA GLY A 237 22.43 -9.33 -13.45
C GLY A 237 23.52 -10.30 -12.96
N TYR A 238 24.55 -10.55 -13.77
CA TYR A 238 25.72 -11.34 -13.34
C TYR A 238 26.51 -10.64 -12.24
N LYS A 239 26.74 -9.33 -12.37
CA LYS A 239 27.40 -8.53 -11.34
C LYS A 239 26.60 -8.52 -10.04
N TRP A 240 25.27 -8.36 -10.11
CA TRP A 240 24.40 -8.47 -8.95
C TRP A 240 24.57 -9.82 -8.23
N THR A 241 24.63 -10.92 -8.99
CA THR A 241 24.87 -12.25 -8.44
C THR A 241 26.21 -12.35 -7.71
N GLY A 242 27.26 -11.70 -8.22
CA GLY A 242 28.56 -11.61 -7.53
C GLY A 242 28.50 -10.81 -6.23
N ILE A 243 27.66 -9.77 -6.17
CA ILE A 243 27.53 -8.89 -5.00
C ILE A 243 26.75 -9.56 -3.86
N VAL A 244 25.61 -10.18 -4.15
CA VAL A 244 24.71 -10.72 -3.10
C VAL A 244 24.71 -12.25 -3.00
N GLY A 245 25.36 -12.93 -3.94
CA GLY A 245 25.35 -14.38 -4.04
C GLY A 245 24.10 -14.93 -4.75
N LYS A 246 24.23 -16.17 -5.24
CA LYS A 246 23.20 -16.87 -6.03
C LYS A 246 21.83 -17.04 -5.33
N PRO A 247 21.74 -17.34 -4.02
CA PRO A 247 20.44 -17.49 -3.34
C PRO A 247 19.61 -16.20 -3.32
N TRP A 248 20.30 -15.08 -3.28
CA TRP A 248 19.70 -13.76 -3.20
C TRP A 248 19.44 -13.14 -4.57
N SER A 249 20.18 -13.53 -5.59
CA SER A 249 20.04 -12.98 -6.93
C SER A 249 18.71 -13.29 -7.64
N VAL A 250 18.42 -12.50 -8.66
CA VAL A 250 17.28 -12.62 -9.57
C VAL A 250 17.78 -12.47 -11.01
N TYR A 251 17.50 -13.46 -11.85
CA TYR A 251 18.10 -13.59 -13.18
C TYR A 251 17.20 -14.42 -14.10
N LEU A 252 17.49 -14.41 -15.41
CA LEU A 252 16.81 -15.23 -16.43
C LEU A 252 15.29 -15.01 -16.46
N GLY A 253 14.83 -13.77 -16.42
CA GLY A 253 13.40 -13.46 -16.48
C GLY A 253 12.64 -13.77 -15.20
N ALA A 254 13.35 -14.11 -14.11
CA ALA A 254 12.74 -14.34 -12.81
C ALA A 254 12.25 -13.03 -12.18
N VAL A 255 11.32 -13.19 -11.23
CA VAL A 255 10.81 -12.13 -10.37
C VAL A 255 11.11 -12.48 -8.92
N LYS A 256 11.69 -11.55 -8.16
CA LYS A 256 11.97 -11.73 -6.73
C LYS A 256 11.39 -10.59 -5.91
N THR A 257 10.79 -10.90 -4.77
CA THR A 257 10.34 -9.89 -3.80
C THR A 257 11.27 -9.89 -2.60
N TYR A 258 11.90 -8.74 -2.32
CA TYR A 258 12.70 -8.53 -1.12
C TYR A 258 11.86 -7.79 -0.07
N PHE A 259 11.49 -8.48 1.02
CA PHE A 259 10.80 -7.85 2.13
C PHE A 259 11.70 -6.90 2.95
N PRO A 260 11.10 -5.98 3.72
CA PRO A 260 11.80 -5.07 4.65
C PRO A 260 12.76 -5.77 5.62
N ASN A 261 13.66 -4.97 6.22
CA ASN A 261 14.64 -5.40 7.23
C ASN A 261 15.66 -6.45 6.78
N LEU A 262 15.78 -6.69 5.47
CA LEU A 262 16.69 -7.65 4.90
C LEU A 262 18.12 -7.50 5.44
N ASP A 263 18.71 -8.63 5.80
CA ASP A 263 20.12 -8.83 6.04
C ASP A 263 20.61 -10.00 5.18
N PHE A 264 21.49 -9.74 4.21
CA PHE A 264 21.97 -10.77 3.29
C PHE A 264 22.78 -11.87 3.97
N ASN A 265 23.34 -11.62 5.16
CA ASN A 265 24.19 -12.55 5.88
C ASN A 265 23.40 -13.42 6.86
N GLU A 266 22.37 -12.85 7.49
CA GLU A 266 21.62 -13.51 8.57
C GLU A 266 20.27 -14.07 8.10
N ASP A 267 19.60 -13.43 7.13
CA ASP A 267 18.24 -13.82 6.78
C ASP A 267 18.22 -15.08 5.90
N PRO A 268 17.21 -15.95 6.07
CA PRO A 268 16.99 -17.04 5.13
C PRO A 268 16.43 -16.55 3.77
N PRO A 269 17.08 -16.88 2.62
CA PRO A 269 16.65 -16.39 1.30
C PRO A 269 15.22 -16.76 0.89
N TYR A 270 14.66 -17.83 1.45
CA TYR A 270 13.31 -18.30 1.12
C TYR A 270 12.20 -17.40 1.68
N PHE A 271 12.49 -16.56 2.68
CA PHE A 271 11.56 -15.50 3.10
C PHE A 271 11.39 -14.41 2.02
N HIS A 272 12.28 -14.37 1.03
CA HIS A 272 12.28 -13.41 -0.08
C HIS A 272 11.99 -14.16 -1.39
N PRO A 273 10.71 -14.44 -1.70
CA PRO A 273 10.32 -15.41 -2.71
C PRO A 273 10.80 -14.99 -4.09
N ARG A 274 11.26 -15.98 -4.87
CA ARG A 274 11.64 -15.84 -6.27
C ARG A 274 10.82 -16.83 -7.11
N ARG A 275 10.28 -16.36 -8.23
CA ARG A 275 9.65 -17.21 -9.25
C ARG A 275 10.42 -17.10 -10.55
N LYS A 276 10.67 -18.25 -11.16
CA LYS A 276 11.35 -18.35 -12.45
C LYS A 276 10.39 -17.99 -13.57
N LEU A 277 10.95 -17.61 -14.73
CA LEU A 277 10.17 -17.30 -15.92
C LEU A 277 9.14 -18.39 -16.27
N GLU A 278 9.57 -19.66 -16.35
CA GLU A 278 8.69 -20.78 -16.68
C GLU A 278 7.53 -20.94 -15.69
N GLU A 279 7.79 -20.80 -14.39
CA GLU A 279 6.75 -20.87 -13.35
C GLU A 279 5.71 -19.76 -13.52
N ILE A 280 6.15 -18.57 -13.95
CA ILE A 280 5.28 -17.42 -14.20
C ILE A 280 4.41 -17.65 -15.43
N LEU A 281 4.97 -18.20 -16.50
CA LEU A 281 4.24 -18.47 -17.75
C LEU A 281 3.12 -19.50 -17.58
N PHE A 282 3.25 -20.41 -16.61
CA PHE A 282 2.20 -21.39 -16.26
C PHE A 282 1.41 -21.02 -15.01
N TRP A 283 1.59 -19.80 -14.48
CA TRP A 283 0.92 -19.37 -13.25
C TRP A 283 -0.60 -19.30 -13.45
N ARG A 284 -1.36 -19.64 -12.41
CA ARG A 284 -2.82 -19.54 -12.39
C ARG A 284 -3.24 -18.86 -11.09
N HIS A 285 -4.13 -17.88 -11.19
CA HIS A 285 -4.60 -17.12 -10.03
C HIS A 285 -5.96 -16.51 -10.34
N ASN A 286 -6.98 -16.79 -9.49
CA ASN A 286 -8.32 -16.21 -9.61
C ASN A 286 -8.94 -16.26 -11.03
N GLY A 287 -8.73 -17.36 -11.76
CA GLY A 287 -9.25 -17.55 -13.12
C GLY A 287 -8.37 -16.98 -14.24
N ASP A 288 -7.42 -16.10 -13.92
CA ASP A 288 -6.40 -15.63 -14.86
C ASP A 288 -5.27 -16.65 -15.01
N ILE A 289 -4.50 -16.51 -16.11
CA ILE A 289 -3.31 -17.32 -16.39
C ILE A 289 -2.06 -16.45 -16.69
N ALA A 290 -0.89 -17.08 -16.60
CA ALA A 290 0.42 -16.53 -16.99
C ALA A 290 0.75 -15.17 -16.35
N GLU A 291 1.27 -14.23 -17.15
CA GLU A 291 1.75 -12.90 -16.71
C GLU A 291 0.67 -12.12 -15.95
N LYS A 292 -0.58 -12.16 -16.43
CA LYS A 292 -1.72 -11.46 -15.80
C LYS A 292 -2.00 -12.07 -14.43
N ALA A 293 -2.11 -13.39 -14.34
CA ALA A 293 -2.33 -14.09 -13.08
C ALA A 293 -1.23 -13.80 -12.06
N PHE A 294 0.02 -13.83 -12.48
CA PHE A 294 1.14 -13.59 -11.59
C PHE A 294 1.21 -12.12 -11.13
N THR A 295 0.86 -11.18 -12.00
CA THR A 295 0.76 -9.75 -11.65
C THR A 295 -0.30 -9.53 -10.56
N GLU A 296 -1.51 -10.06 -10.75
CA GLU A 296 -2.59 -9.95 -9.76
C GLU A 296 -2.22 -10.66 -8.44
N PHE A 297 -1.58 -11.83 -8.51
CA PHE A 297 -1.04 -12.52 -7.34
C PHE A 297 -0.05 -11.65 -6.55
N LEU A 298 0.90 -11.00 -7.24
CA LEU A 298 1.88 -10.12 -6.60
C LEU A 298 1.20 -8.92 -5.92
N ILE A 299 0.24 -8.28 -6.61
CA ILE A 299 -0.50 -7.14 -6.05
C ILE A 299 -1.25 -7.57 -4.79
N GLU A 300 -1.98 -8.69 -4.85
CA GLU A 300 -2.71 -9.24 -3.70
C GLU A 300 -1.78 -9.56 -2.52
N LYS A 301 -0.63 -10.21 -2.78
CA LYS A 301 0.36 -10.50 -1.73
C LYS A 301 0.92 -9.25 -1.07
N ASN A 302 1.17 -8.19 -1.84
CA ASN A 302 1.68 -6.94 -1.28
C ASN A 302 0.58 -6.16 -0.54
N PHE A 303 -0.69 -6.29 -0.92
CA PHE A 303 -1.81 -5.82 -0.09
C PHE A 303 -1.90 -6.56 1.24
N HIS A 304 -1.77 -7.90 1.23
CA HIS A 304 -1.71 -8.68 2.46
C HIS A 304 -0.55 -8.25 3.36
N PHE A 305 0.63 -8.04 2.77
CA PHE A 305 1.79 -7.54 3.51
C PHE A 305 1.51 -6.16 4.08
N ALA A 306 1.01 -5.22 3.28
CA ALA A 306 0.65 -3.89 3.73
C ALA A 306 -0.35 -3.98 4.89
N ALA A 307 -1.40 -4.78 4.79
CA ALA A 307 -2.43 -4.97 5.81
C ALA A 307 -1.92 -5.54 7.16
N THR A 308 -0.81 -6.28 7.16
CA THR A 308 -0.34 -7.06 8.32
C THR A 308 1.02 -6.64 8.87
N LYS A 309 1.80 -5.85 8.12
CA LYS A 309 3.13 -5.41 8.57
C LYS A 309 3.04 -4.63 9.88
N ARG A 310 4.04 -4.78 10.75
CA ARG A 310 4.18 -3.90 11.90
C ARG A 310 4.61 -2.52 11.40
N ILE A 311 3.96 -1.48 11.89
CA ILE A 311 4.24 -0.10 11.52
C ILE A 311 4.65 0.69 12.75
N ASP A 312 5.77 1.41 12.61
CA ASP A 312 6.06 2.56 13.44
C ASP A 312 5.47 3.80 12.75
N TRP A 313 4.50 4.43 13.40
CA TRP A 313 3.80 5.59 12.87
C TRP A 313 4.63 6.87 12.90
N ASN A 314 5.84 6.86 13.50
CA ASN A 314 6.79 7.97 13.46
C ASN A 314 6.17 9.33 13.87
N GLY A 315 5.34 9.31 14.92
CA GLY A 315 4.62 10.48 15.43
C GLY A 315 3.30 10.78 14.75
N CYS A 316 2.94 10.10 13.66
CA CYS A 316 1.58 10.16 13.13
C CYS A 316 0.61 9.52 14.13
N LEU A 317 -0.33 10.29 14.65
CA LEU A 317 -1.36 9.82 15.56
C LEU A 317 -2.69 9.75 14.83
N PHE A 318 -3.40 8.65 15.03
CA PHE A 318 -4.77 8.50 14.55
C PHE A 318 -5.75 8.79 15.67
N TYR A 319 -6.94 9.19 15.28
CA TYR A 319 -8.01 9.41 16.21
C TYR A 319 -8.44 8.07 16.82
N TRP A 320 -8.31 7.95 18.14
CA TRP A 320 -8.88 6.86 18.94
C TRP A 320 -9.64 7.54 20.07
N ILE A 321 -10.97 7.38 20.09
CA ILE A 321 -11.76 7.67 21.29
C ILE A 321 -11.61 6.49 22.23
#